data_AF-A0A380EGI0-F1
#
_entry.id   AF-A0A380EGI0-F1
#
_cell.length_a   1.000
_cell.length_b   1.000
_cell.length_c   1.000
_cell.angle_alpha   90.00
_cell.angle_beta   90.00
_cell.angle_gamma   90.00
#
_symmetry.space_group_name_H-M   'P 1'
#
loop_
_entity.id
_entity.type
_entity.pdbx_description
1 polymer ?
#
loop_
_entity_poly.entity_id
_entity_poly.type
_entity_poly.pdbx_seq_one_letter_code
_entity_poly.pdbx_strand_id
1 'polypeptide(L)'
;MINEASMKPDDVFTALSGETVEVMNTDAEGRLVLADAVFYANQYQPSVIMDFATLTGAAIVALGDDKAAAFESNSKVILNDILQISSEVDEMVFELPITATERASIKHSDIADLVNHTNGQGKALFAASFVTHLVVKHLTFISILQVQQRLIKLHIMVQKGQQDL
;
A
#
# COMPACT_ATOMS: atom_id res chain seq x y z
N MET A 1 13.02 11.94 -10.14
CA MET A 1 13.70 13.02 -10.90
C MET A 1 14.47 12.40 -12.04
N ILE A 2 14.51 13.05 -13.21
CA ILE A 2 15.17 12.51 -14.41
C ILE A 2 16.57 13.12 -14.52
N ASN A 3 17.59 12.28 -14.60
CA ASN A 3 18.98 12.66 -14.88
C ASN A 3 19.73 11.49 -15.55
N GLU A 4 21.03 11.62 -15.77
CA GLU A 4 21.87 10.59 -16.40
C GLU A 4 21.95 9.25 -15.64
N ALA A 5 21.59 9.24 -14.35
CA ALA A 5 21.71 8.10 -13.45
C ALA A 5 20.35 7.65 -12.88
N SER A 6 19.24 8.11 -13.44
CA SER A 6 17.92 7.72 -12.96
C SER A 6 17.62 6.25 -13.27
N MET A 7 16.81 5.62 -12.42
CA MET A 7 16.23 4.31 -12.72
C MET A 7 15.49 4.33 -14.06
N LYS A 8 15.52 3.21 -14.77
CA LYS A 8 14.93 3.03 -16.10
C LYS A 8 13.98 1.83 -16.07
N PRO A 9 12.99 1.78 -16.97
CA PRO A 9 12.36 0.52 -17.31
C PRO A 9 13.41 -0.54 -17.65
N ASP A 10 13.14 -1.80 -17.29
CA ASP A 10 14.00 -2.98 -17.39
C ASP A 10 15.18 -3.02 -16.39
N ASP A 11 15.34 -2.01 -15.52
CA ASP A 11 16.28 -2.13 -14.39
C ASP A 11 15.74 -3.14 -13.37
N VAL A 12 16.64 -3.96 -12.80
CA VAL A 12 16.33 -4.88 -11.70
C VAL A 12 17.09 -4.44 -10.45
N PHE A 13 16.36 -4.20 -9.37
CA PHE A 13 16.93 -3.83 -8.07
C PHE A 13 16.70 -4.93 -7.03
N THR A 14 17.59 -5.04 -6.06
CA THR A 14 17.40 -5.90 -4.89
C THR A 14 16.78 -5.09 -3.76
N ALA A 15 15.59 -5.48 -3.31
CA ALA A 15 14.90 -4.87 -2.19
C ALA A 15 15.58 -5.22 -0.85
N LEU A 16 15.23 -4.50 0.21
CA LEU A 16 15.72 -4.78 1.57
C LEU A 16 15.31 -6.18 2.07
N SER A 17 14.24 -6.75 1.52
CA SER A 17 13.84 -8.14 1.79
C SER A 17 14.79 -9.18 1.20
N GLY A 18 15.65 -8.78 0.27
CA GLY A 18 16.52 -9.66 -0.53
C GLY A 18 15.88 -10.13 -1.83
N GLU A 19 14.58 -9.90 -2.05
CA GLU A 19 13.91 -10.20 -3.33
C GLU A 19 14.33 -9.20 -4.42
N THR A 20 14.35 -9.68 -5.66
CA THR A 20 14.64 -8.86 -6.85
C THR A 20 13.35 -8.29 -7.45
N VAL A 21 13.39 -7.01 -7.85
CA VAL A 21 12.26 -6.29 -8.41
C VAL A 21 12.63 -5.73 -9.78
N GLU A 22 11.95 -6.19 -10.81
CA GLU A 22 11.97 -5.61 -12.16
C GLU A 22 11.10 -4.34 -12.19
N VAL A 23 11.73 -3.24 -12.63
CA VAL A 23 11.05 -1.96 -12.81
C VAL A 23 10.56 -1.86 -14.24
N MET A 24 9.25 -1.95 -14.45
CA MET A 24 8.63 -1.75 -15.77
C MET A 24 8.02 -0.37 -15.94
N ASN A 25 7.76 0.34 -14.84
CA ASN A 25 7.29 1.72 -14.87
C ASN A 25 7.90 2.53 -13.72
N THR A 26 8.68 3.55 -14.05
CA THR A 26 9.35 4.41 -13.06
C THR A 26 8.42 5.39 -12.36
N ASP A 27 7.19 5.58 -12.85
CA ASP A 27 6.11 6.36 -12.20
C ASP A 27 5.33 5.51 -11.18
N ALA A 28 5.72 4.24 -11.00
CA ALA A 28 5.27 3.37 -9.93
C ALA A 28 6.32 3.28 -8.82
N GLU A 29 7.01 4.38 -8.52
CA GLU A 29 8.11 4.45 -7.54
C GLU A 29 7.63 4.39 -6.10
N GLY A 30 6.44 4.91 -5.80
CA GLY A 30 5.93 4.98 -4.42
C GLY A 30 5.88 3.61 -3.73
N ARG A 31 5.50 2.55 -4.46
CA ARG A 31 5.46 1.19 -3.92
C ARG A 31 6.85 0.57 -3.71
N LEU A 32 7.87 1.03 -4.45
CA LEU A 32 9.25 0.57 -4.27
C LEU A 32 9.81 1.10 -2.95
N VAL A 33 9.59 2.38 -2.67
CA VAL A 33 10.01 3.00 -1.39
C VAL A 33 9.24 2.40 -0.22
N LEU A 34 7.92 2.20 -0.37
CA LEU A 34 7.12 1.57 0.68
C LEU A 34 7.50 0.12 0.92
N ALA A 35 7.87 -0.64 -0.12
CA ALA A 35 8.33 -2.00 0.05
C ALA A 35 9.47 -2.12 1.07
N ASP A 36 10.52 -1.32 0.89
CA ASP A 36 11.64 -1.27 1.84
C ASP A 36 11.22 -0.71 3.20
N ALA A 37 10.41 0.35 3.24
CA ALA A 37 9.97 0.98 4.49
C ALA A 37 9.11 0.03 5.34
N VAL A 38 8.19 -0.70 4.72
CA VAL A 38 7.29 -1.67 5.38
C VAL A 38 8.08 -2.89 5.84
N PHE A 39 9.01 -3.40 5.01
CA PHE A 39 9.90 -4.48 5.42
C PHE A 39 10.81 -4.08 6.60
N TYR A 40 11.33 -2.85 6.58
CA TYR A 40 12.11 -2.29 7.69
C TYR A 40 11.27 -2.12 8.96
N ALA A 41 10.05 -1.59 8.84
CA ALA A 41 9.13 -1.45 9.97
C ALA A 41 8.80 -2.81 10.62
N ASN A 42 8.70 -3.87 9.82
CA ASN A 42 8.45 -5.22 10.31
C ASN A 42 9.56 -5.76 11.23
N GLN A 43 10.79 -5.26 11.12
CA GLN A 43 11.90 -5.64 12.00
C GLN A 43 11.67 -5.23 13.47
N TYR A 44 10.79 -4.24 13.70
CA TYR A 44 10.38 -3.82 15.05
C TYR A 44 9.29 -4.72 15.66
N GLN A 45 8.88 -5.77 14.94
CA GLN A 45 7.83 -6.72 15.36
C GLN A 45 6.53 -6.03 15.81
N PRO A 46 5.97 -5.08 15.04
CA PRO A 46 4.73 -4.42 15.39
C PRO A 46 3.55 -5.40 15.34
N SER A 47 2.51 -5.13 16.13
CA SER A 47 1.26 -5.91 16.12
C SER A 47 0.42 -5.69 14.85
N VAL A 48 0.63 -4.54 14.18
CA VAL A 48 0.05 -4.16 12.89
C VAL A 48 0.92 -3.06 12.27
N ILE A 49 1.12 -3.11 10.95
CA ILE A 49 1.71 -2.02 10.17
C ILE A 49 0.59 -1.34 9.39
N MET A 50 0.47 -0.01 9.51
CA MET A 50 -0.43 0.80 8.69
C MET A 50 0.41 1.75 7.82
N ASP A 51 0.27 1.68 6.51
CA ASP A 51 0.86 2.66 5.60
C ASP A 51 -0.21 3.56 4.96
N PHE A 52 0.18 4.79 4.66
CA PHE A 52 -0.65 5.80 4.02
C PHE A 52 0.12 6.33 2.82
N ALA A 53 -0.37 6.08 1.60
CA ALA A 53 0.28 6.59 0.40
C ALA A 53 -0.66 6.99 -0.75
N THR A 54 -0.20 7.94 -1.57
CA THR A 54 -0.90 8.43 -2.77
C THR A 54 -0.54 7.58 -4.00
N LEU A 55 -0.65 6.25 -3.89
CA LEU A 55 0.02 5.29 -4.80
C LEU A 55 -0.52 5.22 -6.23
N THR A 56 -1.83 5.40 -6.44
CA THR A 56 -2.42 5.18 -7.76
C THR A 56 -3.57 6.14 -8.04
N GLY A 57 -3.61 6.67 -9.26
CA GLY A 57 -4.82 7.32 -9.79
C GLY A 57 -5.98 6.33 -9.98
N ALA A 58 -5.71 5.02 -10.05
CA ALA A 58 -6.73 4.00 -10.18
C ALA A 58 -7.69 3.92 -8.98
N ALA A 59 -7.20 4.21 -7.76
CA ALA A 59 -8.05 4.29 -6.57
C ALA A 59 -9.06 5.45 -6.68
N ILE A 60 -8.61 6.60 -7.20
CA ILE A 60 -9.46 7.78 -7.46
C ILE A 60 -10.51 7.47 -8.52
N VAL A 61 -10.12 6.79 -9.60
CA VAL A 61 -11.07 6.36 -10.65
C VAL A 61 -12.15 5.43 -10.08
N ALA A 62 -11.81 4.58 -9.11
CA ALA A 62 -12.75 3.63 -8.52
C ALA A 62 -13.71 4.27 -7.50
N LEU A 63 -13.21 5.15 -6.63
CA LEU A 63 -13.96 5.64 -5.46
C LEU A 63 -14.29 7.14 -5.51
N GLY A 64 -13.69 7.90 -6.42
CA GLY A 64 -13.73 9.36 -6.42
C GLY A 64 -12.54 9.98 -5.68
N ASP A 65 -12.51 11.31 -5.64
CA ASP A 65 -11.44 12.12 -5.05
C ASP A 65 -11.61 12.35 -3.54
N ASP A 66 -12.80 12.13 -3.01
CA ASP A 66 -13.21 12.40 -1.64
C ASP A 66 -13.16 11.17 -0.71
N LYS A 67 -12.77 9.99 -1.22
CA LYS A 67 -12.79 8.71 -0.49
C LYS A 67 -11.42 8.03 -0.50
N ALA A 68 -11.12 7.29 0.57
CA ALA A 68 -9.94 6.45 0.64
C ALA A 68 -10.25 4.99 0.32
N ALA A 69 -9.34 4.34 -0.40
CA ALA A 69 -9.32 2.89 -0.53
C ALA A 69 -8.48 2.30 0.62
N ALA A 70 -9.06 1.37 1.37
CA ALA A 70 -8.36 0.56 2.36
C ALA A 70 -8.17 -0.87 1.84
N PHE A 71 -7.02 -1.45 2.16
CA PHE A 71 -6.67 -2.81 1.82
C PHE A 71 -6.13 -3.51 3.06
N GLU A 72 -6.46 -4.79 3.23
CA GLU A 72 -5.98 -5.59 4.35
C GLU A 72 -5.22 -6.83 3.88
N SER A 73 -4.19 -7.18 4.64
CA SER A 73 -3.57 -8.50 4.62
C SER A 73 -3.45 -9.01 6.05
N ASN A 74 -4.25 -10.03 6.38
CA ASN A 74 -4.30 -10.70 7.69
C ASN A 74 -4.68 -9.75 8.86
N SER A 75 -5.48 -8.73 8.59
CA SER A 75 -5.80 -7.66 9.55
C SER A 75 -7.29 -7.25 9.53
N LYS A 76 -8.17 -8.09 8.97
CA LYS A 76 -9.62 -7.86 8.82
C LYS A 76 -10.34 -7.30 10.04
N VAL A 77 -10.05 -7.81 11.25
CA VAL A 77 -10.69 -7.31 12.49
C VAL A 77 -10.34 -5.84 12.72
N ILE A 78 -9.06 -5.49 12.60
CA ILE A 78 -8.58 -4.11 12.79
C ILE A 78 -9.12 -3.20 11.69
N LEU A 79 -9.20 -3.68 10.44
CA LEU A 79 -9.80 -2.91 9.35
C LEU A 79 -11.27 -2.55 9.66
N ASN A 80 -12.06 -3.53 10.10
CA ASN A 80 -13.47 -3.30 10.41
C ASN A 80 -13.65 -2.22 11.49
N ASP A 81 -12.82 -2.26 12.54
CA ASP A 81 -12.83 -1.24 13.59
C ASP A 81 -12.52 0.15 13.00
N ILE A 82 -11.51 0.25 12.13
CA ILE A 82 -11.14 1.51 11.46
C ILE A 82 -12.27 2.02 10.57
N LEU A 83 -12.92 1.15 9.80
CA LEU A 83 -14.04 1.53 8.92
C LEU A 83 -15.24 2.04 9.72
N GLN A 84 -15.51 1.45 10.89
CA GLN A 84 -16.55 1.95 11.78
C GLN A 84 -16.18 3.36 12.28
N ILE A 85 -14.98 3.50 12.85
CA ILE A 85 -14.54 4.79 13.41
C ILE A 85 -14.48 5.87 12.33
N SER A 86 -14.05 5.53 11.10
CA SER A 86 -13.99 6.49 10.00
C SER A 86 -15.38 7.04 9.66
N SER A 87 -16.41 6.20 9.69
CA SER A 87 -17.80 6.62 9.48
C SER A 87 -18.33 7.55 10.57
N GLU A 88 -17.86 7.40 11.82
CA GLU A 88 -18.26 8.23 12.96
C GLU A 88 -17.61 9.62 12.94
N VAL A 89 -16.44 9.75 12.30
CA VAL A 89 -15.68 11.02 12.20
C VAL A 89 -15.81 11.73 10.85
N ASP A 90 -16.76 11.31 10.00
CA ASP A 90 -16.99 11.86 8.66
C ASP A 90 -15.77 11.69 7.72
N GLU A 91 -15.07 10.56 7.84
CA GLU A 91 -14.03 10.13 6.91
C GLU A 91 -14.48 8.91 6.10
N MET A 92 -14.66 9.12 4.80
CA MET A 92 -15.10 8.08 3.88
C MET A 92 -13.96 7.14 3.49
N VAL A 93 -13.96 5.94 4.06
CA VAL A 93 -13.01 4.87 3.76
C VAL A 93 -13.77 3.64 3.31
N PHE A 94 -13.34 3.04 2.20
CA PHE A 94 -13.96 1.84 1.66
C PHE A 94 -12.90 0.78 1.40
N GLU A 95 -13.20 -0.45 1.80
CA GLU A 95 -12.34 -1.58 1.54
C GLU A 95 -12.38 -2.00 0.06
N LEU A 96 -11.20 -2.25 -0.50
CA LEU A 96 -11.02 -2.92 -1.79
C LEU A 96 -10.25 -4.24 -1.57
N PRO A 97 -10.57 -5.30 -2.33
CA PRO A 97 -10.00 -6.63 -2.08
C PRO A 97 -8.58 -6.79 -2.63
N ILE A 98 -7.78 -7.63 -1.97
CA ILE A 98 -6.56 -8.24 -2.53
C ILE A 98 -6.82 -9.74 -2.73
N THR A 99 -6.94 -10.17 -3.99
CA THR A 99 -7.29 -11.56 -4.32
C THR A 99 -6.04 -12.38 -4.70
N ALA A 100 -6.24 -13.65 -5.06
CA ALA A 100 -5.15 -14.48 -5.58
C ALA A 100 -4.60 -13.95 -6.92
N THR A 101 -5.44 -13.25 -7.71
CA THR A 101 -5.05 -12.66 -8.99
C THR A 101 -3.95 -11.64 -8.81
N GLU A 102 -4.11 -10.70 -7.89
CA GLU A 102 -3.12 -9.65 -7.66
C GLU A 102 -1.81 -10.23 -7.11
N ARG A 103 -1.90 -11.17 -6.15
CA ARG A 103 -0.75 -11.86 -5.57
C ARG A 103 0.07 -12.67 -6.58
N ALA A 104 -0.59 -13.24 -7.60
CA ALA A 104 0.10 -13.91 -8.70
C ALA A 104 0.72 -12.89 -9.66
N SER A 105 -0.03 -11.84 -10.00
CA SER A 105 0.39 -10.86 -11.00
C SER A 105 1.64 -10.07 -10.62
N ILE A 106 1.88 -9.80 -9.33
CA ILE A 106 3.11 -9.12 -8.88
C ILE A 106 4.37 -9.96 -9.12
N LYS A 107 4.21 -11.28 -9.36
CA LYS A 107 5.31 -12.23 -9.65
C LYS A 107 5.46 -12.50 -11.15
N HIS A 108 4.74 -11.78 -12.01
CA HIS A 108 4.84 -11.93 -13.46
C HIS A 108 6.03 -11.13 -14.01
N SER A 109 7.24 -11.49 -13.57
CA SER A 109 8.51 -11.07 -14.18
C SER A 109 9.20 -12.28 -14.77
N ASP A 110 9.83 -12.11 -15.94
CA ASP A 110 10.62 -13.16 -16.58
C ASP A 110 12.06 -13.24 -16.02
N ILE A 111 12.50 -12.21 -15.27
CA ILE A 111 13.91 -12.03 -14.87
C ILE A 111 14.13 -11.75 -13.38
N ALA A 112 13.09 -11.36 -12.64
CA ALA A 112 13.15 -11.01 -11.22
C ALA A 112 12.07 -11.76 -10.42
N ASP A 113 12.14 -11.69 -9.09
CA ASP A 113 11.13 -12.30 -8.22
C ASP A 113 9.78 -11.58 -8.31
N LEU A 114 9.82 -10.25 -8.50
CA LEU A 114 8.67 -9.36 -8.55
C LEU A 114 8.76 -8.36 -9.71
N VAL A 115 7.61 -7.87 -10.17
CA VAL A 115 7.49 -6.75 -11.12
C VAL A 115 6.73 -5.59 -10.49
N ASN A 116 7.21 -4.35 -10.69
CA ASN A 116 6.61 -3.19 -10.02
C ASN A 116 5.32 -2.66 -10.68
N HIS A 117 4.97 -3.13 -11.88
CA HIS A 117 3.85 -2.59 -12.66
C HIS A 117 3.13 -3.68 -13.45
N THR A 118 1.82 -3.50 -13.64
CA THR A 118 0.99 -4.32 -14.53
C THR A 118 0.42 -3.47 -15.66
N ASN A 119 0.43 -4.02 -16.88
CA ASN A 119 -0.26 -3.43 -18.03
C ASN A 119 -1.77 -3.64 -17.98
N GLY A 120 -2.26 -4.50 -17.07
CA GLY A 120 -3.68 -4.78 -16.87
C GLY A 120 -4.45 -3.69 -16.13
N GLN A 121 -5.74 -3.96 -15.93
CA GLN A 121 -6.63 -3.15 -15.08
C GLN A 121 -6.44 -3.53 -13.60
N GLY A 122 -7.12 -2.82 -12.69
CA GLY A 122 -7.03 -3.12 -11.25
C GLY A 122 -5.72 -2.66 -10.60
N LYS A 123 -5.08 -1.62 -11.13
CA LYS A 123 -3.76 -1.13 -10.69
C LYS A 123 -3.70 -0.75 -9.21
N ALA A 124 -4.81 -0.31 -8.61
CA ALA A 124 -4.89 -0.06 -7.17
C ALA A 124 -4.74 -1.35 -6.35
N LEU A 125 -5.40 -2.43 -6.79
CA LEU A 125 -5.33 -3.75 -6.15
C LEU A 125 -3.92 -4.34 -6.30
N PHE A 126 -3.33 -4.23 -7.50
CA PHE A 126 -1.94 -4.63 -7.75
C PHE A 126 -0.97 -3.89 -6.83
N ALA A 127 -1.11 -2.56 -6.72
CA ALA A 127 -0.22 -1.74 -5.88
C ALA A 127 -0.30 -2.15 -4.41
N ALA A 128 -1.51 -2.37 -3.89
CA ALA A 128 -1.70 -2.84 -2.52
C ALA A 128 -1.12 -4.24 -2.32
N SER A 129 -1.29 -5.16 -3.29
CA SER A 129 -0.66 -6.48 -3.24
C SER A 129 0.86 -6.42 -3.24
N PHE A 130 1.46 -5.47 -3.97
CA PHE A 130 2.91 -5.31 -4.02
C PHE A 130 3.47 -4.88 -2.64
N VAL A 131 2.84 -3.88 -2.01
CA VAL A 131 3.28 -3.37 -0.70
C VAL A 131 3.04 -4.40 0.42
N THR A 132 1.89 -5.09 0.39
CA THR A 132 1.54 -6.10 1.40
C THR A 132 2.30 -7.42 1.27
N HIS A 133 2.93 -7.73 0.14
CA HIS A 133 3.68 -8.98 -0.08
C HIS A 133 4.82 -9.17 0.93
N LEU A 134 5.44 -8.08 1.37
CA LEU A 134 6.67 -8.11 2.18
C LEU A 134 6.43 -8.30 3.68
N VAL A 135 5.17 -8.37 4.11
CA VAL A 135 4.79 -8.40 5.52
C VAL A 135 3.61 -9.32 5.79
N VAL A 136 3.61 -9.95 6.96
CA VAL A 136 2.59 -10.94 7.33
C VAL A 136 1.26 -10.28 7.70
N LYS A 137 1.29 -9.13 8.38
CA LYS A 137 0.08 -8.42 8.85
C LYS A 137 0.15 -6.93 8.56
N HIS A 138 -0.70 -6.46 7.67
CA HIS A 138 -0.60 -5.11 7.12
C HIS A 138 -1.95 -4.52 6.75
N LEU A 139 -2.07 -3.21 6.91
CA LEU A 139 -3.16 -2.39 6.40
C LEU A 139 -2.57 -1.29 5.52
N THR A 140 -3.11 -1.16 4.31
CA THR A 140 -2.65 -0.18 3.34
C THR A 140 -3.79 0.77 3.01
N PHE A 141 -3.56 2.07 3.16
CA PHE A 141 -4.51 3.12 2.82
C PHE A 141 -4.03 3.90 1.61
N ILE A 142 -4.76 3.80 0.50
CA ILE A 142 -4.49 4.53 -0.74
C ILE A 142 -5.54 5.62 -0.92
N SER A 143 -5.10 6.87 -0.90
CA SER A 143 -5.99 8.02 -1.10
C SER A 143 -5.21 9.25 -1.54
N ILE A 144 -5.90 10.35 -1.84
CA ILE A 144 -5.25 11.64 -2.10
C ILE A 144 -4.73 12.27 -0.81
N LEU A 145 -3.68 13.09 -0.92
CA LEU A 145 -2.97 13.67 0.23
C LEU A 145 -3.87 14.37 1.25
N GLN A 146 -4.94 15.03 0.80
CA GLN A 146 -5.90 15.72 1.67
C GLN A 146 -6.71 14.75 2.55
N VAL A 147 -7.04 13.57 2.03
CA VAL A 147 -7.74 12.51 2.79
C VAL A 147 -6.76 11.82 3.75
N GLN A 148 -5.48 11.70 3.38
CA GLN A 148 -4.46 11.10 4.25
C GLN A 148 -4.19 11.88 5.53
N GLN A 149 -4.15 13.21 5.47
CA GLN A 149 -3.93 14.03 6.66
C GLN A 149 -5.05 13.87 7.70
N ARG A 150 -6.26 13.50 7.25
CA ARG A 150 -7.40 13.22 8.12
C ARG A 150 -7.28 11.81 8.73
N LEU A 151 -6.98 10.81 7.89
CA LEU A 151 -6.77 9.42 8.35
C LEU A 151 -5.62 9.26 9.35
N ILE A 152 -4.53 10.01 9.18
CA ILE A 152 -3.42 10.01 10.15
C ILE A 152 -3.89 10.55 11.52
N LYS A 153 -4.75 11.57 11.54
CA LYS A 153 -5.34 12.06 12.79
C LYS A 153 -6.23 11.01 13.42
N LEU A 154 -7.02 10.29 12.62
CA LEU A 154 -7.85 9.18 13.09
C LEU A 154 -7.00 8.10 13.77
N HIS A 155 -5.91 7.66 13.13
CA HIS A 155 -5.00 6.69 13.72
C HIS A 155 -4.43 7.17 15.07
N ILE A 156 -4.00 8.43 15.16
CA ILE A 156 -3.52 9.02 16.42
C ILE A 156 -4.62 9.03 17.49
N MET A 157 -5.87 9.27 17.11
CA MET A 157 -7.01 9.23 18.04
C MET A 157 -7.28 7.80 18.54
N VAL A 158 -7.22 6.80 17.66
CA VAL A 158 -7.39 5.37 18.03
C VAL A 158 -6.28 4.92 18.99
N GLN A 159 -5.02 5.28 18.69
CA GLN A 159 -3.88 4.95 19.57
C GLN A 159 -3.99 5.62 20.95
N LYS A 160 -4.49 6.86 21.01
CA LYS A 160 -4.71 7.57 22.28
C LYS A 160 -5.89 7.02 23.08
N GLY A 161 -6.98 6.63 22.42
CA GLY A 161 -8.12 6.00 23.07
C GLY A 161 -7.82 4.62 23.66
N GLN A 162 -6.76 3.95 23.20
CA GLN A 162 -6.27 2.69 23.78
C GLN A 162 -5.32 2.88 24.98
N GLN A 163 -4.89 4.11 25.33
CA GLN A 163 -4.05 4.35 26.52
C GLN A 163 -4.86 4.60 27.81
N ASP A 164 -6.18 4.78 27.72
CA ASP A 164 -7.07 5.02 28.87
C ASP A 164 -7.88 3.77 29.30
N LEU A 165 -7.36 2.55 29.05
CA LEU A 165 -7.93 1.27 29.51
C LEU A 165 -6.92 0.41 30.25
#